data_AF-A0A6D2K9L3-F1
#
_entry.id   AF-A0A6D2K9L3-F1
#
_cell.length_a   1.000
_cell.length_b   1.000
_cell.length_c   1.000
_cell.angle_alpha   90.00
_cell.angle_beta   90.00
_cell.angle_gamma   90.00
#
_symmetry.space_group_name_H-M   'P 1'
#
loop_
_entity.id
_entity.type
_entity.pdbx_description
1 polymer ?
#
loop_
_entity_poly.entity_id
_entity_poly.type
_entity_poly.pdbx_seq_one_letter_code
_entity_poly.pdbx_strand_id
1 'polypeptide(L)'
;MNKFKEAIRLMKSYGIRVTRHSCLYETEPVHVTDQPKFLKAAVRGVTKHGPRELLAVLKKIEKEMGRQENAPLVDLLGSDVLDVHIVSYWHSLAMHQGGIFQAWEKLGGESLLGRHGIQRVLPIGDQLWDFSKKTYVMGILNLTPDSFSDGGKFQSIDSAVSRVRSMISEGVDIIDIGAQSTRPMASRISCQEEID
;
A
#
# COMPACT_ATOMS: atom_id res chain seq x y z
N MET A 1 5.97 -0.25 7.43
CA MET A 1 5.76 0.85 6.45
C MET A 1 7.01 1.71 6.21
N ASN A 2 7.70 2.18 7.25
CA ASN A 2 8.83 3.13 7.10
C ASN A 2 9.93 2.63 6.16
N LYS A 3 10.31 1.34 6.23
CA LYS A 3 11.28 0.73 5.30
C LYS A 3 10.87 0.80 3.83
N PHE A 4 9.58 0.63 3.51
CA PHE A 4 9.09 0.69 2.12
C PHE A 4 9.14 2.12 1.58
N LYS A 5 8.67 3.10 2.36
CA LYS A 5 8.77 4.53 2.01
C LYS A 5 10.23 4.96 1.84
N GLU A 6 11.10 4.48 2.72
CA GLU A 6 12.54 4.75 2.66
C GLU A 6 13.20 4.13 1.43
N ALA A 7 12.84 2.89 1.06
CA ALA A 7 13.31 2.28 -0.18
C ALA A 7 12.94 3.13 -1.41
N ILE A 8 11.69 3.61 -1.48
CA ILE A 8 11.25 4.49 -2.58
C ILE A 8 12.02 5.83 -2.57
N ARG A 9 12.28 6.39 -1.39
CA ARG A 9 13.07 7.62 -1.23
C ARG A 9 14.50 7.43 -1.75
N LEU A 10 15.14 6.34 -1.37
CA LEU A 10 16.49 5.99 -1.81
C LEU A 10 16.53 5.69 -3.32
N MET A 11 15.57 4.93 -3.84
CA MET A 11 15.43 4.73 -5.29
C MET A 11 15.41 6.07 -6.03
N LYS A 12 14.64 7.05 -5.53
CA LYS A 12 14.61 8.40 -6.12
C LYS A 12 15.96 9.11 -6.04
N SER A 13 16.68 9.07 -4.92
CA SER A 13 18.00 9.70 -4.80
C SER A 13 19.05 9.04 -5.71
N TYR A 14 18.84 7.77 -6.05
CA TYR A 14 19.64 7.00 -6.98
C TYR A 14 19.12 7.02 -8.43
N GLY A 15 18.31 8.02 -8.82
CA GLY A 15 17.90 8.18 -10.22
C GLY A 15 16.87 7.15 -10.73
N ILE A 16 16.19 6.44 -9.84
CA ILE A 16 15.07 5.54 -10.14
C ILE A 16 13.78 6.24 -9.74
N ARG A 17 13.01 6.72 -10.73
CA ARG A 17 11.73 7.36 -10.48
C ARG A 17 10.62 6.32 -10.44
N VAL A 18 10.16 5.96 -9.24
CA VAL A 18 8.97 5.13 -9.04
C VAL A 18 7.73 5.89 -9.53
N THR A 19 6.96 5.29 -10.41
CA THR A 19 5.73 5.84 -11.01
C THR A 19 4.47 5.22 -10.41
N ARG A 20 4.53 3.94 -10.03
CA ARG A 20 3.45 3.20 -9.36
C ARG A 20 4.06 2.12 -8.47
N HIS A 21 3.29 1.64 -7.51
CA HIS A 21 3.59 0.41 -6.78
C HIS A 21 2.34 -0.47 -6.69
N SER A 22 2.52 -1.77 -6.49
CA SER A 22 1.44 -2.71 -6.23
C SER A 22 0.80 -2.44 -4.87
N CYS A 23 -0.24 -3.21 -4.54
CA CYS A 23 -0.63 -3.35 -3.13
C CYS A 23 0.50 -3.98 -2.31
N LEU A 24 0.38 -3.91 -0.99
CA LEU A 24 1.26 -4.64 -0.10
C LEU A 24 0.67 -6.02 0.15
N TYR A 25 1.55 -7.00 0.19
CA TYR A 25 1.21 -8.40 0.39
C TYR A 25 2.02 -8.95 1.55
N GLU A 26 1.35 -9.58 2.50
CA GLU A 26 2.00 -10.36 3.56
C GLU A 26 2.10 -11.82 3.10
N THR A 27 3.28 -12.41 3.24
CA THR A 27 3.51 -13.82 2.88
C THR A 27 4.27 -14.57 3.94
N GLU A 28 4.00 -15.87 4.07
CA GLU A 28 4.81 -16.75 4.91
C GLU A 28 6.27 -16.79 4.43
N PRO A 29 7.23 -16.95 5.35
CA PRO A 29 8.60 -17.26 5.00
C PRO A 29 8.72 -18.55 4.21
N VAL A 30 9.54 -18.54 3.16
CA VAL A 30 9.88 -19.77 2.43
C VAL A 30 11.16 -20.34 3.03
N HIS A 31 11.19 -21.65 3.29
CA HIS A 31 12.32 -22.44 3.81
C HIS A 31 12.76 -22.21 5.26
N VAL A 32 12.73 -20.97 5.77
CA VAL A 32 13.06 -20.67 7.17
C VAL A 32 11.79 -20.14 7.85
N THR A 33 11.08 -21.01 8.55
CA THR A 33 9.73 -20.71 9.09
C THR A 33 9.74 -20.05 10.46
N ASP A 34 10.86 -20.10 11.20
CA ASP A 34 11.02 -19.43 12.50
C ASP A 34 11.49 -17.97 12.32
N GLN A 35 10.70 -17.19 11.59
CA GLN A 35 10.92 -15.77 11.41
C GLN A 35 9.59 -15.05 11.12
N PRO A 36 9.52 -13.72 11.29
CA PRO A 36 8.33 -12.96 10.94
C PRO A 36 7.96 -13.09 9.46
N LYS A 37 6.67 -12.95 9.16
CA LYS A 37 6.17 -12.90 7.79
C LYS A 37 6.80 -11.76 6.99
N PHE A 38 6.90 -11.96 5.68
CA PHE A 38 7.42 -10.97 4.76
C PHE A 38 6.34 -10.03 4.28
N LEU A 39 6.61 -8.73 4.32
CA LEU A 39 5.83 -7.72 3.61
C LEU A 39 6.49 -7.46 2.24
N LYS A 40 5.72 -7.66 1.17
CA LYS A 40 6.17 -7.57 -0.23
C LYS A 40 5.37 -6.54 -1.01
N ALA A 41 6.03 -5.89 -1.96
CA ALA A 41 5.42 -5.06 -2.99
C ALA A 41 6.32 -5.05 -4.23
N ALA A 42 5.71 -4.80 -5.38
CA ALA A 42 6.41 -4.50 -6.61
C ALA A 42 6.29 -3.00 -6.93
N VAL A 43 7.30 -2.44 -7.59
CA VAL A 43 7.29 -1.05 -8.05
C VAL A 43 7.51 -0.98 -9.55
N ARG A 44 6.81 -0.07 -10.22
CA ARG A 44 7.10 0.32 -11.60
C ARG A 44 7.92 1.61 -11.56
N GLY A 45 9.15 1.55 -12.03
CA GLY A 45 10.05 2.70 -12.08
C GLY A 45 10.52 3.03 -13.50
N VAL A 46 11.01 4.25 -13.68
CA VAL A 46 11.75 4.70 -14.87
C VAL A 46 13.13 5.16 -14.43
N THR A 47 14.17 4.77 -15.16
CA THR A 47 15.55 5.16 -14.85
C THR A 47 16.38 5.25 -16.13
N LYS A 48 17.49 5.98 -16.06
CA LYS A 48 18.52 6.01 -17.12
C LYS A 48 19.55 4.89 -16.97
N HIS A 49 19.56 4.19 -15.83
CA HIS A 49 20.51 3.13 -15.57
C HIS A 49 20.26 1.94 -16.48
N GLY A 50 21.34 1.41 -17.06
CA GLY A 50 21.28 0.13 -17.77
C GLY A 50 21.04 -1.04 -16.79
N PRO A 51 20.63 -2.22 -17.29
CA PRO A 51 20.36 -3.42 -16.50
C PRO A 51 21.32 -3.73 -15.34
N ARG A 52 22.62 -3.79 -15.62
CA ARG A 52 23.66 -4.13 -14.63
C ARG A 52 23.91 -3.02 -13.62
N GLU A 53 23.88 -1.77 -14.10
CA GLU A 53 24.04 -0.59 -13.25
C GLU A 53 22.87 -0.46 -12.28
N LEU A 54 21.65 -0.70 -12.76
CA LEU A 54 20.44 -0.71 -11.95
C LEU A 54 20.53 -1.78 -10.85
N LEU A 55 20.96 -3.00 -11.18
CA LEU A 55 21.20 -4.04 -10.16
C LEU A 55 22.22 -3.58 -9.11
N ALA A 56 23.34 -2.99 -9.53
CA ALA A 56 24.37 -2.48 -8.61
C ALA A 56 23.84 -1.36 -7.70
N VAL A 57 23.04 -0.44 -8.24
CA VAL A 57 22.36 0.61 -7.48
C VAL A 57 21.39 0.02 -6.46
N LEU A 58 20.57 -0.95 -6.86
CA LEU A 58 19.63 -1.61 -5.95
C LEU A 58 20.37 -2.34 -4.81
N LYS A 59 21.50 -2.98 -5.09
CA LYS A 59 22.37 -3.58 -4.06
C LYS A 59 22.94 -2.55 -3.10
N LYS A 60 23.30 -1.35 -3.56
CA LYS A 60 23.72 -0.24 -2.68
C LYS A 60 22.58 0.21 -1.77
N ILE A 61 21.37 0.38 -2.33
CA ILE A 61 20.18 0.74 -1.55
C ILE A 61 19.90 -0.32 -0.47
N GLU A 62 19.97 -1.61 -0.80
CA GLU A 62 19.81 -2.69 0.19
C GLU A 62 20.80 -2.55 1.36
N LYS A 63 22.07 -2.27 1.05
CA LYS A 63 23.12 -2.08 2.06
C LYS A 63 22.86 -0.86 2.93
N GLU A 64 22.45 0.26 2.34
CA GLU A 64 22.08 1.48 3.08
C GLU A 64 20.86 1.29 3.98
N MET A 65 19.92 0.44 3.56
CA MET A 65 18.78 0.03 4.37
C MET A 65 19.15 -0.95 5.50
N GLY A 66 20.43 -1.29 5.66
CA GLY A 66 20.95 -2.13 6.73
C GLY A 66 20.90 -3.63 6.44
N ARG A 67 20.73 -4.05 5.18
CA ARG A 67 20.74 -5.46 4.82
C ARG A 67 22.16 -6.04 4.89
N GLN A 68 22.32 -7.11 5.66
CA GLN A 68 23.53 -7.91 5.72
C GLN A 68 23.32 -9.16 4.82
N GLU A 69 23.91 -9.19 3.62
CA GLU A 69 24.06 -10.32 2.68
C GLU A 69 22.91 -10.77 1.73
N ASN A 70 23.31 -11.66 0.80
CA ASN A 70 23.19 -11.64 -0.68
C ASN A 70 21.92 -12.26 -1.33
N ALA A 71 20.79 -12.42 -0.64
CA ALA A 71 19.58 -12.89 -1.35
C ALA A 71 19.01 -11.78 -2.26
N PRO A 72 18.71 -12.04 -3.55
CA PRO A 72 18.11 -11.05 -4.44
C PRO A 72 16.68 -10.72 -3.98
N LEU A 73 16.36 -9.43 -3.77
CA LEU A 73 14.98 -8.97 -3.52
C LEU A 73 14.33 -8.31 -4.74
N VAL A 74 15.10 -8.06 -5.81
CA VAL A 74 14.60 -7.28 -6.94
C VAL A 74 14.58 -8.13 -8.19
N ASP A 75 13.37 -8.51 -8.57
CA ASP A 75 13.05 -8.95 -9.92
C ASP A 75 12.69 -7.71 -10.74
N LEU A 76 13.54 -7.37 -11.70
CA LEU A 76 13.33 -6.22 -12.58
C LEU A 76 12.49 -6.63 -13.78
N LEU A 77 11.32 -6.00 -13.95
CA LEU A 77 10.44 -6.22 -15.09
C LEU A 77 10.59 -5.06 -16.08
N GLY A 78 11.17 -5.35 -17.25
CA GLY A 78 11.15 -4.44 -18.39
C GLY A 78 9.88 -4.66 -19.21
N SER A 79 9.07 -3.63 -19.40
CA SER A 79 7.96 -3.62 -20.35
C SER A 79 8.15 -2.50 -21.35
N ASP A 80 9.19 -2.57 -22.18
CA ASP A 80 9.24 -1.75 -23.39
C ASP A 80 9.34 -2.66 -24.60
N VAL A 81 8.27 -2.64 -25.39
CA VAL A 81 8.06 -3.35 -26.66
C VAL A 81 8.97 -2.78 -27.78
N LEU A 82 9.82 -1.80 -27.46
CA LEU A 82 10.72 -1.12 -28.40
C LEU A 82 12.18 -1.57 -28.30
N ASP A 83 12.55 -2.39 -27.30
CA ASP A 83 13.92 -2.88 -27.16
C ASP A 83 13.95 -4.39 -26.86
N VAL A 84 13.77 -5.18 -27.92
CA VAL A 84 13.79 -6.65 -27.91
C VAL A 84 15.06 -7.20 -27.24
N HIS A 85 16.17 -6.44 -27.24
CA HIS A 85 17.43 -6.88 -26.67
C HIS A 85 17.48 -6.82 -25.14
N ILE A 86 16.83 -5.85 -24.49
CA ILE A 86 16.83 -5.74 -23.03
C ILE A 86 15.94 -6.83 -22.42
N VAL A 87 14.72 -7.00 -22.95
CA VAL A 87 13.79 -8.05 -22.49
C VAL A 87 14.36 -9.43 -22.77
N SER A 88 14.97 -9.65 -23.94
CA SER A 88 15.64 -10.92 -24.28
C SER A 88 16.85 -11.20 -23.38
N TYR A 89 17.69 -10.20 -23.08
CA TYR A 89 18.83 -10.36 -22.17
C TYR A 89 18.38 -10.75 -20.76
N TRP A 90 17.32 -10.11 -20.23
CA TRP A 90 16.75 -10.49 -18.93
C TRP A 90 16.06 -11.87 -18.97
N HIS A 91 15.33 -12.19 -20.04
CA HIS A 91 14.77 -13.52 -20.25
C HIS A 91 15.85 -14.60 -20.45
N SER A 92 17.05 -14.26 -20.91
CA SER A 92 18.17 -15.22 -20.97
C SER A 92 18.77 -15.51 -19.59
N LEU A 93 18.61 -14.57 -18.64
CA LEU A 93 18.99 -14.74 -17.24
C LEU A 93 17.91 -15.47 -16.43
N ALA A 94 16.63 -15.33 -16.81
CA ALA A 94 15.54 -16.11 -16.26
C ALA A 94 15.43 -17.46 -16.99
N MET A 95 15.46 -18.58 -16.29
CA MET A 95 15.45 -19.93 -16.90
C MET A 95 14.13 -20.31 -17.65
N HIS A 96 13.26 -19.35 -17.99
CA HIS A 96 11.92 -19.58 -18.54
C HIS A 96 11.62 -18.79 -19.83
N GLN A 97 11.30 -19.52 -20.91
CA GLN A 97 11.02 -18.98 -22.24
C GLN A 97 9.79 -18.05 -22.33
N GLY A 98 8.87 -18.11 -21.36
CA GLY A 98 7.67 -17.28 -21.30
C GLY A 98 7.80 -15.98 -20.52
N GLY A 99 8.99 -15.70 -19.99
CA GLY A 99 9.16 -14.67 -18.98
C GLY A 99 8.39 -14.95 -17.70
N ILE A 100 8.49 -14.02 -16.76
CA ILE A 100 7.88 -14.15 -15.43
C ILE A 100 6.36 -13.98 -15.44
N PHE A 101 5.75 -13.30 -16.43
CA PHE A 101 4.30 -13.20 -16.52
C PHE A 101 3.67 -14.55 -16.87
N GLN A 102 4.23 -15.27 -17.84
CA GLN A 102 3.76 -16.62 -18.14
C GLN A 102 4.09 -17.60 -17.00
N ALA A 103 5.22 -17.42 -16.30
CA ALA A 103 5.52 -18.19 -15.09
C ALA A 103 4.52 -17.91 -13.96
N TRP A 104 4.16 -16.64 -13.75
CA TRP A 104 3.15 -16.19 -12.78
C TRP A 104 1.78 -16.79 -13.07
N GLU A 105 1.31 -16.66 -14.31
CA GLU A 105 0.03 -17.24 -14.75
C GLU A 105 0.01 -18.77 -14.60
N LYS A 106 1.11 -19.47 -14.94
CA LYS A 106 1.24 -20.93 -14.74
C LYS A 106 1.19 -21.35 -13.27
N LEU A 107 1.65 -20.50 -12.36
CA LEU A 107 1.56 -20.74 -10.92
C LEU A 107 0.15 -20.47 -10.37
N GLY A 108 -0.76 -19.91 -11.16
CA GLY A 108 -2.13 -19.58 -10.78
C GLY A 108 -2.45 -18.09 -10.85
N GLY A 109 -1.46 -17.24 -11.17
CA GLY A 109 -1.66 -15.81 -11.41
C GLY A 109 -2.37 -15.10 -10.25
N GLU A 110 -3.24 -14.16 -10.60
CA GLU A 110 -4.07 -13.41 -9.66
C GLU A 110 -5.00 -14.31 -8.82
N SER A 111 -5.32 -15.53 -9.27
CA SER A 111 -6.19 -16.46 -8.52
C SER A 111 -5.55 -16.98 -7.23
N LEU A 112 -4.24 -16.83 -7.07
CA LEU A 112 -3.52 -17.12 -5.83
C LEU A 112 -3.69 -16.03 -4.78
N LEU A 113 -4.09 -14.80 -5.15
CA LEU A 113 -4.23 -13.71 -4.18
C LEU A 113 -5.36 -14.03 -3.19
N GLY A 114 -5.04 -13.99 -1.89
CA GLY A 114 -5.97 -14.38 -0.82
C GLY A 114 -6.06 -15.89 -0.59
N ARG A 115 -5.29 -16.70 -1.34
CA ARG A 115 -5.14 -18.16 -1.14
C ARG A 115 -3.69 -18.51 -0.84
N HIS A 116 -3.45 -19.66 -0.21
CA HIS A 116 -2.13 -20.27 -0.04
C HIS A 116 -1.01 -19.34 0.50
N GLY A 117 -1.32 -18.50 1.49
CA GLY A 117 -0.30 -17.76 2.24
C GLY A 117 0.15 -16.43 1.62
N ILE A 118 -0.59 -15.87 0.65
CA ILE A 118 -0.41 -14.50 0.16
C ILE A 118 -1.64 -13.66 0.50
N GLN A 119 -1.49 -12.67 1.38
CA GLN A 119 -2.58 -11.83 1.88
C GLN A 119 -2.37 -10.38 1.48
N ARG A 120 -3.35 -9.78 0.79
CA ARG A 120 -3.32 -8.35 0.51
C ARG A 120 -3.61 -7.59 1.81
N VAL A 121 -2.72 -6.68 2.16
CA VAL A 121 -2.81 -5.92 3.41
C VAL A 121 -2.76 -4.43 3.16
N LEU A 122 -3.49 -3.67 3.97
CA LEU A 122 -3.43 -2.21 4.01
C LEU A 122 -2.84 -1.76 5.37
N PRO A 123 -1.74 -1.01 5.37
CA PRO A 123 -1.18 -0.53 6.62
C PRO A 123 -1.98 0.65 7.17
N ILE A 124 -2.55 0.48 8.37
CA ILE A 124 -3.33 1.48 9.09
C ILE A 124 -2.69 1.65 10.47
N GLY A 125 -2.13 2.84 10.72
CA GLY A 125 -1.33 3.08 11.93
C GLY A 125 -0.12 2.15 12.01
N ASP A 126 -0.05 1.37 13.07
CA ASP A 126 0.95 0.33 13.36
C ASP A 126 0.50 -1.08 12.96
N GLN A 127 -0.70 -1.23 12.40
CA GLN A 127 -1.30 -2.53 12.05
C GLN A 127 -1.32 -2.78 10.53
N LEU A 128 -1.46 -4.06 10.17
CA LEU A 128 -1.71 -4.52 8.80
C LEU A 128 -3.14 -5.06 8.72
N TRP A 129 -4.01 -4.34 8.02
CA TRP A 129 -5.41 -4.72 7.86
C TRP A 129 -5.57 -5.62 6.64
N ASP A 130 -6.14 -6.80 6.87
CA ASP A 130 -6.52 -7.75 5.84
C ASP A 130 -8.04 -7.70 5.65
N PHE A 131 -8.49 -7.11 4.54
CA PHE A 131 -9.90 -6.97 4.19
C PHE A 131 -10.58 -8.28 3.78
N SER A 132 -9.81 -9.37 3.58
CA SER A 132 -10.38 -10.68 3.30
C SER A 132 -10.82 -11.44 4.55
N LYS A 133 -10.30 -11.07 5.73
CA LYS A 133 -10.57 -11.78 7.00
C LYS A 133 -11.81 -11.29 7.73
N LYS A 134 -12.12 -10.00 7.60
CA LYS A 134 -13.32 -9.40 8.20
C LYS A 134 -13.78 -8.18 7.42
N THR A 135 -15.07 -7.90 7.52
CA THR A 135 -15.64 -6.61 7.15
C THR A 135 -15.32 -5.61 8.25
N TYR A 136 -14.68 -4.50 7.90
CA TYR A 136 -14.41 -3.40 8.83
C TYR A 136 -15.57 -2.42 8.81
N VAL A 137 -16.00 -1.96 9.98
CA VAL A 137 -17.12 -1.02 10.11
C VAL A 137 -16.60 0.41 10.26
N MET A 138 -17.07 1.29 9.38
CA MET A 138 -16.81 2.73 9.47
C MET A 138 -18.05 3.43 10.04
N GLY A 139 -17.90 4.03 11.22
CA GLY A 139 -18.91 4.87 11.84
C GLY A 139 -18.77 6.31 11.34
N ILE A 140 -19.86 6.89 10.85
CA ILE A 140 -19.88 8.27 10.33
C ILE A 140 -20.36 9.21 11.44
N LEU A 141 -19.54 10.21 11.78
CA LEU A 141 -19.86 11.31 12.69
C LEU A 141 -19.91 12.63 11.92
N ASN A 142 -21.12 13.08 11.60
CA ASN A 142 -21.34 14.36 10.93
C ASN A 142 -21.49 15.49 11.95
N LEU A 143 -20.55 16.43 11.96
CA LEU A 143 -20.54 17.64 12.78
C LEU A 143 -21.06 18.85 11.99
N THR A 144 -22.10 18.64 11.19
CA THR A 144 -22.70 19.69 10.35
C THR A 144 -23.61 20.59 11.20
N PRO A 145 -23.63 21.91 10.96
CA PRO A 145 -24.60 22.83 11.57
C PRO A 145 -26.07 22.41 11.33
N ASP A 146 -26.31 21.70 10.21
CA ASP A 146 -27.64 21.38 9.68
C ASP A 146 -28.10 19.94 10.01
N SER A 147 -27.56 19.31 11.06
CA SER A 147 -27.91 17.92 11.41
C SER A 147 -29.35 17.81 11.93
N PHE A 148 -30.25 17.63 10.98
CA PHE A 148 -31.66 17.25 11.13
C PHE A 148 -31.75 15.86 11.81
N SER A 149 -31.55 15.82 13.12
CA SER A 149 -32.10 14.81 14.07
C SER A 149 -32.09 15.28 15.52
N ASP A 150 -31.30 16.28 15.96
CA ASP A 150 -31.27 16.69 17.38
C ASP A 150 -30.96 18.20 17.60
N GLY A 151 -31.65 19.11 16.90
CA GLY A 151 -31.89 20.45 17.46
C GLY A 151 -30.73 21.46 17.54
N GLY A 152 -29.82 21.48 16.55
CA GLY A 152 -29.24 22.74 16.04
C GLY A 152 -28.44 23.64 17.00
N LYS A 153 -27.91 23.11 18.10
CA LYS A 153 -26.82 23.76 18.84
C LYS A 153 -25.59 22.92 18.58
N PHE A 154 -24.53 23.55 18.08
CA PHE A 154 -23.19 22.96 17.94
C PHE A 154 -23.03 21.81 18.94
N GLN A 155 -22.98 20.57 18.44
CA GLN A 155 -22.71 19.44 19.31
C GLN A 155 -21.46 19.82 20.08
N SER A 156 -21.58 20.01 21.39
CA SER A 156 -20.42 20.34 22.20
C SER A 156 -19.35 19.30 21.91
N ILE A 157 -18.07 19.69 21.91
CA ILE A 157 -16.97 18.75 21.70
C ILE A 157 -17.16 17.50 22.59
N ASP A 158 -17.69 17.69 23.80
CA ASP A 158 -18.04 16.61 24.72
C ASP A 158 -19.11 15.65 24.20
N SER A 159 -20.13 16.14 23.50
CA SER A 159 -21.15 15.32 22.84
C SER A 159 -20.56 14.50 21.69
N ALA A 160 -19.71 15.11 20.86
CA ALA A 160 -19.02 14.43 19.77
C ALA A 160 -18.10 13.33 20.32
N VAL A 161 -17.30 13.64 21.34
CA VAL A 161 -16.42 12.69 22.03
C VAL A 161 -17.23 11.56 22.68
N SER A 162 -18.36 11.88 23.31
CA SER A 162 -19.24 10.87 23.91
C SER A 162 -19.83 9.94 22.85
N ARG A 163 -20.20 10.48 21.67
CA ARG A 163 -20.69 9.67 20.55
C ARG A 163 -19.60 8.76 19.99
N VAL A 164 -18.38 9.27 19.83
CA VAL A 164 -17.20 8.47 19.45
C VAL A 164 -16.98 7.32 20.43
N ARG A 165 -17.04 7.57 21.74
CA ARG A 165 -16.88 6.52 22.76
C ARG A 165 -17.97 5.45 22.64
N SER A 166 -19.22 5.85 22.38
CA SER A 166 -20.32 4.91 22.12
C SER A 166 -20.02 4.04 20.88
N MET A 167 -19.64 4.67 19.75
CA MET A 167 -19.29 3.96 18.52
C MET A 167 -18.16 2.93 18.72
N ILE A 168 -17.13 3.29 19.49
CA ILE A 168 -16.05 2.36 19.83
C ILE A 168 -16.61 1.17 20.63
N SER A 169 -17.48 1.41 21.62
CA SER A 169 -18.11 0.34 22.40
C SER A 169 -19.07 -0.54 21.58
N GLU A 170 -19.65 0.01 20.50
CA GLU A 170 -20.49 -0.69 19.53
C GLU A 170 -19.67 -1.52 18.52
N GLY A 171 -18.34 -1.42 18.53
CA GLY A 171 -17.44 -2.22 17.69
C GLY A 171 -17.05 -1.57 16.36
N VAL A 172 -17.13 -0.24 16.24
CA VAL A 172 -16.65 0.49 15.06
C VAL A 172 -15.13 0.40 14.93
N ASP A 173 -14.63 0.08 13.73
CA ASP A 173 -13.20 -0.02 13.41
C ASP A 173 -12.60 1.31 12.95
N ILE A 174 -13.38 2.12 12.22
CA ILE A 174 -12.96 3.42 11.67
C ILE A 174 -14.01 4.47 12.04
N ILE A 175 -13.57 5.66 12.44
CA ILE A 175 -14.47 6.81 12.61
C ILE A 175 -14.16 7.82 11.51
N ASP A 176 -15.19 8.14 10.73
CA ASP A 176 -15.15 9.18 9.70
C ASP A 176 -15.85 10.43 10.23
N ILE A 177 -15.07 11.50 10.45
CA ILE A 177 -15.56 12.75 11.03
C ILE A 177 -15.64 13.78 9.91
N GLY A 178 -16.84 14.32 9.68
CA GLY A 178 -17.07 15.32 8.64
C GLY A 178 -17.91 16.50 9.12
N ALA A 179 -17.41 17.72 8.97
CA ALA A 179 -18.16 18.95 9.29
C ALA A 179 -18.88 19.54 8.06
N GLN A 180 -18.40 19.26 6.84
CA GLN A 180 -19.06 19.66 5.60
C GLN A 180 -20.16 18.68 5.18
N SER A 181 -21.38 19.19 5.01
CA SER A 181 -22.50 18.42 4.47
C SER A 181 -22.27 18.11 2.99
N THR A 182 -22.45 16.84 2.60
CA THR A 182 -22.40 16.37 1.20
C THR A 182 -23.79 16.11 0.62
N ARG A 183 -24.86 16.49 1.34
CA ARG A 183 -26.24 16.33 0.87
C ARG A 183 -26.48 17.18 -0.38
N PRO A 184 -27.36 16.75 -1.30
CA PRO A 184 -27.72 17.56 -2.46
C PRO A 184 -28.17 18.97 -2.05
N MET A 185 -27.69 19.99 -2.75
CA MET A 185 -28.01 21.41 -2.51
C MET A 185 -27.55 21.98 -1.15
N ALA A 186 -26.73 21.26 -0.37
CA ALA A 186 -26.16 21.81 0.84
C ALA A 186 -25.25 23.01 0.56
N SER A 187 -25.37 24.05 1.38
CA SER A 187 -24.43 25.17 1.35
C SER A 187 -23.04 24.67 1.73
N ARG A 188 -22.02 25.14 0.99
CA ARG A 188 -20.62 24.88 1.38
C ARG A 188 -20.24 25.82 2.51
N ILE A 189 -19.60 25.27 3.53
CA ILE A 189 -18.94 26.04 4.57
C ILE A 189 -17.55 26.47 4.08
N SER A 190 -16.96 27.43 4.77
CA SER A 190 -15.58 27.84 4.47
C SER A 190 -14.58 26.80 4.97
N CYS A 191 -13.36 26.75 4.40
CA CYS A 191 -12.32 25.84 4.90
C CYS A 191 -11.95 26.15 6.37
N GLN A 192 -12.01 27.41 6.78
CA GLN A 192 -11.73 27.80 8.17
C GLN A 192 -12.80 27.24 9.11
N GLU A 193 -14.07 27.36 8.73
CA GLU A 193 -15.20 26.83 9.48
C GLU A 193 -15.23 25.29 9.53
N GLU A 194 -14.68 24.59 8.54
CA GLU A 194 -14.53 23.13 8.59
C GLU A 194 -13.39 22.69 9.53
N ILE A 195 -12.38 23.54 9.73
CA ILE A 195 -11.21 23.28 10.58
C ILE A 195 -11.49 23.63 12.06
N ASP A 196 -12.25 24.69 12.31
CA ASP A 196 -12.62 25.21 13.64
C ASP A 196 -13.64 24.31 14.36
#